data_AF-A0A9P6WTP4-F1
#
_entry.id   AF-A0A9P6WTP4-F1
#
_cell.length_a   1.000
_cell.length_b   1.000
_cell.length_c   1.000
_cell.angle_alpha   90.00
_cell.angle_beta   90.00
_cell.angle_gamma   90.00
#
_symmetry.space_group_name_H-M   'P 1'
#
loop_
_entity.id
_entity.type
_entity.pdbx_description
1 polymer ?
#
loop_
_entity_poly.entity_id
_entity_poly.type
_entity_poly.pdbx_seq_one_letter_code
_entity_poly.pdbx_strand_id
1 'polypeptide(L)'
;MRRIGLDSRPPFSSGRLSPAVQQALADAQPLAGRRIADGVSRLGTPINGWNTVLSGIGTYGTDYARRAAIAYAGLGAPTPEDVLYPVTVADSKGRPTALPTTPPTATRCAAPTG
;
A
#
# COMPACT_ATOMS: atom_id res chain seq x y z
N MET A 1 4.50 8.09 23.20
CA MET A 1 3.59 8.96 22.42
C MET A 1 2.86 10.04 23.25
N ARG A 2 3.09 10.14 24.58
CA ARG A 2 2.44 11.13 25.45
C ARG A 2 2.61 12.60 25.01
N ARG A 3 3.77 12.95 24.45
CA ARG A 3 4.07 14.31 23.93
C ARG A 3 3.16 14.74 22.77
N ILE A 4 2.56 13.80 22.06
CA ILE A 4 1.58 14.06 20.98
C ILE A 4 0.14 13.77 21.43
N GLY A 5 -0.10 13.70 22.74
CA GLY A 5 -1.45 13.48 23.30
C GLY A 5 -1.96 12.04 23.23
N LEU A 6 -1.10 11.07 22.88
CA LEU A 6 -1.42 9.64 22.95
C LEU A 6 -0.88 9.08 24.27
N ASP A 7 -1.74 9.06 25.29
CA ASP A 7 -1.52 8.42 26.58
C ASP A 7 -2.72 7.55 26.96
N SER A 8 -2.66 6.94 28.15
CA SER A 8 -3.69 6.03 28.66
C SER A 8 -4.88 6.73 29.35
N ARG A 9 -5.00 8.06 29.27
CA ARG A 9 -6.09 8.86 29.87
C ARG A 9 -6.83 9.68 28.79
N PRO A 10 -7.69 10.68 29.13
CA PRO A 10 -8.95 11.00 28.42
C PRO A 10 -8.83 11.12 26.88
N PRO A 11 -9.94 10.91 26.14
CA PRO A 11 -9.92 10.73 24.68
C PRO A 11 -9.05 11.75 23.95
N PHE A 12 -8.28 11.26 22.98
CA PHE A 12 -7.40 12.09 22.15
C PHE A 12 -8.16 13.31 21.62
N SER A 13 -7.56 14.49 21.78
CA SER A 13 -8.13 15.75 21.29
C SER A 13 -7.02 16.60 20.71
N SER A 14 -7.01 16.73 19.38
CA SER A 14 -6.05 17.56 18.66
C SER A 14 -6.08 19.02 19.13
N GLY A 15 -7.27 19.57 19.42
CA GLY A 15 -7.43 20.96 19.88
C GLY A 15 -6.79 21.29 21.24
N ARG A 16 -6.35 20.30 22.03
CA ARG A 16 -5.62 20.51 23.28
C ARG A 16 -4.10 20.50 23.10
N LEU A 17 -3.61 20.22 21.89
CA LEU A 17 -2.20 20.19 21.55
C LEU A 17 -1.72 21.58 21.14
N SER A 18 -0.42 21.87 21.28
CA SER A 18 0.13 23.12 20.74
C SER A 18 -0.02 23.16 19.21
N PRO A 19 -0.14 24.35 18.60
CA PRO A 19 -0.25 24.48 17.13
C PRO A 19 0.87 23.77 16.38
N ALA A 20 2.10 23.81 16.91
CA ALA A 20 3.24 23.11 16.33
C ALA A 20 3.06 21.57 16.30
N VAL A 21 2.49 20.98 17.36
CA VAL A 21 2.21 19.54 17.39
C VAL A 21 1.06 19.18 16.47
N GLN A 22 0.01 20.01 16.41
CA GLN A 22 -1.10 19.80 15.48
C GLN A 22 -0.61 19.78 14.03
N GLN A 23 0.21 20.76 13.64
CA GLN A 23 0.80 20.83 12.30
C GLN A 23 1.67 19.62 12.01
N ALA A 24 2.56 19.24 12.94
CA ALA A 24 3.43 18.09 12.76
C ALA A 24 2.65 16.78 12.56
N LEU A 25 1.51 16.60 13.25
CA LEU A 25 0.65 15.43 13.05
C LEU A 25 -0.05 15.45 11.69
N ALA A 26 -0.50 16.63 11.24
CA ALA A 26 -1.10 16.81 9.92
C ALA A 26 -0.09 16.48 8.80
N ASP A 27 1.17 16.91 8.94
CA ASP A 27 2.23 16.63 7.98
C ASP A 27 2.68 15.16 8.01
N ALA A 28 2.70 14.57 9.21
CA ALA A 28 3.12 13.18 9.41
C ALA A 28 2.16 12.17 8.79
N GLN A 29 0.85 12.43 8.80
CA GLN A 29 -0.16 11.49 8.29
C GLN A 29 0.07 11.08 6.82
N PRO A 30 0.14 11.99 5.84
CA PRO A 30 0.34 11.62 4.45
C PRO A 30 1.75 11.07 4.19
N LEU A 31 2.75 11.50 4.98
CA LEU A 31 4.11 10.95 4.89
C LEU A 31 4.15 9.48 5.36
N ALA A 32 3.54 9.18 6.50
CA ALA A 32 3.46 7.83 7.04
C ALA A 32 2.65 6.90 6.12
N GLY A 33 1.50 7.38 5.61
CA GLY A 33 0.69 6.64 4.65
C GLY A 33 1.48 6.24 3.41
N ARG A 34 2.23 7.18 2.81
CA ARG A 34 3.12 6.89 1.67
C ARG A 34 4.19 5.87 2.02
N ARG A 35 4.86 6.01 3.17
CA ARG A 35 5.88 5.03 3.60
C ARG A 35 5.31 3.63 3.77
N ILE A 36 4.09 3.49 4.28
CA ILE A 36 3.41 2.20 4.40
C ILE A 36 3.10 1.63 3.01
N ALA A 37 2.52 2.43 2.12
CA ALA A 37 2.21 2.02 0.74
C ALA A 37 3.48 1.62 -0.04
N ASP A 38 4.55 2.41 0.04
CA ASP A 38 5.86 2.10 -0.57
C ASP A 38 6.49 0.83 0.01
N GLY A 39 6.16 0.50 1.26
CA GLY A 39 6.57 -0.74 1.90
C GLY A 39 6.03 -1.97 1.19
N VAL A 40 4.79 -1.90 0.65
CA VAL A 40 4.13 -3.02 -0.04
C VAL A 40 4.95 -3.54 -1.21
N SER A 41 5.48 -2.64 -2.03
CA SER A 41 6.29 -2.96 -3.19
C SER A 41 7.59 -3.71 -2.88
N ARG A 42 8.00 -3.75 -1.59
CA ARG A 42 9.23 -4.39 -1.12
C ARG A 42 8.99 -5.71 -0.38
N LEU A 43 7.73 -6.12 -0.21
CA LEU A 43 7.38 -7.26 0.66
C LEU A 43 7.70 -8.62 0.05
N GLY A 44 7.47 -8.79 -1.25
CA GLY A 44 7.54 -10.11 -1.86
C GLY A 44 8.83 -10.34 -2.65
N THR A 45 9.07 -11.62 -2.91
CA THR A 45 10.23 -12.14 -3.62
C THR A 45 9.85 -12.36 -5.08
N PRO A 46 10.56 -11.74 -6.05
CA PRO A 46 10.31 -11.97 -7.46
C PRO A 46 10.85 -13.34 -7.89
N ILE A 47 9.98 -14.23 -8.36
CA ILE A 47 10.31 -15.55 -8.90
C ILE A 47 9.49 -15.77 -10.18
N ASN A 48 10.16 -15.96 -11.32
CA ASN A 48 9.51 -16.25 -12.62
C ASN A 48 8.39 -15.26 -13.01
N GLY A 49 8.59 -13.96 -12.76
CA GLY A 49 7.60 -12.92 -13.09
C GLY A 49 6.45 -12.78 -12.09
N TRP A 50 6.43 -13.60 -11.03
CA TRP A 50 5.52 -13.49 -9.90
C TRP A 50 6.22 -12.88 -8.71
N ASN A 51 5.50 -12.09 -7.94
CA ASN A 51 5.96 -11.52 -6.69
C ASN A 51 5.12 -12.12 -5.56
N THR A 52 5.75 -12.85 -4.65
CA THR A 52 5.06 -13.56 -3.57
C THR A 52 5.74 -13.28 -2.23
N VAL A 53 4.97 -12.99 -1.18
CA VAL A 53 5.51 -12.82 0.16
C VAL A 53 5.70 -14.20 0.80
N LEU A 54 6.95 -14.64 0.91
CA LEU A 54 7.29 -16.00 1.36
C LEU A 54 7.78 -16.08 2.81
N SER A 55 7.99 -14.94 3.48
CA SER A 55 8.50 -14.91 4.84
C SER A 55 7.98 -13.73 5.64
N GLY A 56 7.84 -13.92 6.96
CA GLY A 56 7.47 -12.88 7.92
C GLY A 56 6.04 -12.32 7.79
N ILE A 57 5.24 -12.84 6.85
CA ILE A 57 3.79 -12.63 6.75
C ILE A 57 3.07 -13.59 7.71
N GLY A 58 2.03 -13.12 8.38
CA GLY A 58 1.38 -13.85 9.48
C GLY A 58 2.20 -13.92 10.78
N THR A 59 3.53 -13.75 10.73
CA THR A 59 4.45 -13.88 11.87
C THR A 59 5.39 -12.67 12.03
N TYR A 60 4.81 -11.48 12.23
CA TYR A 60 5.54 -10.21 12.11
C TYR A 60 6.58 -9.91 13.21
N GLY A 61 6.47 -10.51 14.41
CA GLY A 61 7.32 -10.13 15.55
C GLY A 61 7.28 -8.63 15.85
N THR A 62 8.44 -7.99 15.93
CA THR A 62 8.57 -6.53 16.12
C THR A 62 8.77 -5.74 14.81
N ASP A 63 8.61 -6.38 13.64
CA ASP A 63 8.64 -5.67 12.35
C ASP A 63 7.29 -4.98 12.09
N TYR A 64 7.12 -3.84 12.77
CA TYR A 64 5.91 -3.03 12.68
C TYR A 64 5.73 -2.40 11.29
N ALA A 65 6.82 -2.17 10.55
CA ALA A 65 6.75 -1.64 9.19
C ALA A 65 6.16 -2.68 8.23
N ARG A 66 6.66 -3.92 8.26
CA ARG A 66 6.07 -5.05 7.51
C ARG A 66 4.62 -5.27 7.91
N ARG A 67 4.33 -5.29 9.21
CA ARG A 67 2.95 -5.47 9.71
C ARG A 67 2.00 -4.40 9.17
N ALA A 68 2.42 -3.13 9.20
CA ALA A 68 1.62 -2.02 8.66
C ALA A 68 1.43 -2.13 7.15
N ALA A 69 2.48 -2.48 6.40
CA ALA A 69 2.40 -2.65 4.95
C ALA A 69 1.47 -3.82 4.55
N ILE A 70 1.54 -4.95 5.24
CA ILE A 70 0.61 -6.07 5.00
C ILE A 70 -0.81 -5.68 5.41
N ALA A 71 -1.02 -5.04 6.56
CA ALA A 71 -2.35 -4.58 6.95
C ALA A 71 -2.97 -3.60 5.95
N TYR A 72 -2.13 -2.76 5.32
CA TYR A 72 -2.56 -1.85 4.26
C TYR A 72 -2.91 -2.57 2.96
N ALA A 73 -2.14 -3.59 2.55
CA ALA A 73 -2.36 -4.32 1.29
C ALA A 73 -3.41 -5.44 1.39
N GLY A 74 -3.51 -6.11 2.54
CA GLY A 74 -4.28 -7.32 2.76
C GLY A 74 -4.33 -7.68 4.24
N LEU A 75 -5.24 -7.02 4.97
CA LEU A 75 -5.43 -7.22 6.40
C LEU A 75 -5.77 -8.68 6.72
N GLY A 76 -5.09 -9.24 7.74
CA GLY A 76 -5.34 -10.60 8.20
C GLY A 76 -4.66 -11.69 7.38
N ALA A 77 -3.67 -11.33 6.55
CA ALA A 77 -2.93 -12.33 5.78
C ALA A 77 -2.34 -13.45 6.68
N PRO A 78 -2.64 -14.72 6.37
CA PRO A 78 -2.13 -15.87 7.12
C PRO A 78 -0.66 -16.14 6.81
N THR A 79 -0.14 -17.24 7.34
CA THR A 79 1.22 -17.69 7.08
C THR A 79 1.35 -18.33 5.69
N PRO A 80 2.55 -18.35 5.08
CA PRO A 80 2.79 -19.01 3.78
C PRO A 80 2.49 -20.51 3.79
N GLU A 81 2.56 -21.15 4.96
CA GLU A 81 2.21 -22.56 5.16
C GLU A 81 0.71 -22.82 4.94
N ASP A 82 -0.14 -21.80 5.14
CA ASP A 82 -1.59 -21.90 4.94
C ASP A 82 -2.00 -21.41 3.55
N VAL A 83 -1.57 -20.21 3.14
CA VAL A 83 -1.99 -19.58 1.89
C VAL A 83 -0.88 -18.76 1.25
N LEU A 84 -0.72 -18.92 -0.07
CA LEU A 84 0.16 -18.09 -0.90
C LEU A 84 -0.66 -17.20 -1.84
N TYR A 85 -0.25 -15.94 -1.97
CA TYR A 85 -0.85 -14.95 -2.87
C TYR A 85 0.19 -14.40 -3.88
N PRO A 86 0.51 -15.14 -4.95
CA PRO A 86 1.37 -14.64 -6.00
C PRO A 86 0.67 -13.51 -6.76
N VAL A 87 1.35 -12.37 -6.94
CA VAL A 87 0.86 -11.26 -7.74
C VAL A 87 1.82 -10.93 -8.87
N THR A 88 1.30 -10.45 -10.00
CA THR A 88 2.14 -9.95 -11.09
C THR A 88 1.54 -8.67 -11.66
N VAL A 89 2.43 -7.79 -12.13
CA VAL A 89 2.06 -6.52 -12.78
C VAL A 89 2.26 -6.57 -14.29
N ALA A 90 2.70 -7.72 -14.82
CA ALA A 90 2.97 -7.89 -16.24
C ALA A 90 2.41 -9.22 -16.77
N ASP A 91 2.02 -9.23 -18.04
CA ASP A 91 1.65 -10.44 -18.75
C ASP A 91 2.87 -11.29 -19.15
N SER A 92 2.62 -12.42 -19.81
CA SER A 92 3.67 -13.34 -20.28
C SER A 92 4.65 -12.74 -21.30
N LYS A 93 4.34 -11.57 -21.88
CA LYS A 93 5.21 -10.83 -22.79
C LYS A 93 5.85 -9.61 -22.12
N GLY A 94 5.71 -9.47 -20.80
CA GLY A 94 6.24 -8.34 -20.02
C GLY A 94 5.43 -7.06 -20.16
N ARG A 95 4.22 -7.10 -20.74
CA ARG A 95 3.37 -5.91 -20.89
C ARG A 95 2.63 -5.64 -19.59
N PRO A 96 2.50 -4.36 -19.13
CA PRO A 96 1.77 -4.04 -17.91
C PRO A 96 0.34 -4.57 -17.93
N THR A 97 -0.14 -5.08 -16.80
CA THR A 97 -1.53 -5.53 -16.62
C THR A 97 -2.51 -4.37 -16.40
N ALA A 98 -1.99 -3.20 -16.05
CA ALA A 98 -2.80 -1.99 -15.99
C ALA A 98 -3.28 -1.59 -17.39
N LEU A 99 -4.57 -1.24 -17.49
CA LEU A 99 -5.10 -0.65 -18.71
C LEU A 99 -4.30 0.63 -19.05
N PRO A 100 -4.02 0.89 -20.34
CA PRO A 100 -3.40 2.14 -20.73
C PRO A 100 -4.25 3.31 -20.22
N THR A 101 -3.64 4.23 -19.48
CA THR A 101 -4.30 5.45 -18.97
C THR A 101 -4.68 6.42 -20.09
N THR A 102 -4.19 6.17 -21.30
CA THR A 102 -4.59 6.87 -22.51
C THR A 102 -5.73 6.10 -23.17
N PRO A 103 -6.94 6.66 -23.26
CA PRO A 103 -7.99 6.03 -24.04
C PRO A 103 -7.49 5.88 -25.49
N PRO A 104 -7.81 4.77 -26.17
CA PRO A 104 -7.45 4.64 -27.58
C PRO A 104 -8.05 5.83 -28.32
N THR A 105 -7.22 6.54 -29.11
CA THR A 105 -7.70 7.58 -30.02
C THR A 105 -8.81 6.98 -30.85
N ALA A 106 -10.04 7.48 -30.68
CA ALA A 106 -11.16 7.04 -31.49
C ALA A 106 -10.85 7.39 -32.95
N THR A 107 -10.38 6.40 -33.73
CA THR A 107 -10.37 6.51 -35.19
C THR A 107 -11.81 6.71 -35.59
N ARG A 108 -12.17 7.96 -35.94
CA ARG A 108 -13.46 8.29 -36.53
C ARG A 108 -13.67 7.33 -37.70
N CYS A 109 -14.68 6.48 -37.61
CA CYS A 109 -15.18 5.77 -38.79
C CYS A 109 -15.57 6.83 -39.81
N ALA A 110 -14.78 6.97 -40.88
CA ALA A 110 -15.19 7.76 -42.03
C ALA A 110 -16.40 7.04 -42.65
N ALA A 111 -17.58 7.66 -42.55
CA ALA A 111 -18.75 7.20 -43.28
C ALA A 111 -18.46 7.33 -44.79
N PRO A 112 -18.75 6.30 -45.61
CA PRO A 112 -18.65 6.45 -47.05
C PRO A 112 -19.71 7.46 -47.52
N THR A 113 -19.27 8.56 -48.12
CA THR A 113 -20.13 9.45 -48.91
C THR A 113 -20.59 8.70 -50.15
N GLY A 114 -21.87 8.33 -50.17
CA GLY A 114 -22.62 7.91 -51.35
C GLY A 114 -23.61 8.99 -51.74
#